data_AF-A0A392STZ7-F1
#
_entry.id   AF-A0A392STZ7-F1
#
_cell.length_a   1.000
_cell.length_b   1.000
_cell.length_c   1.000
_cell.angle_alpha   90.00
_cell.angle_beta   90.00
_cell.angle_gamma   90.00
#
_symmetry.space_group_name_H-M   'P 1'
#
loop_
_entity.id
_entity.type
_entity.pdbx_description
1 polymer ?
#
loop_
_entity_poly.entity_id
_entity_poly.type
_entity_poly.pdbx_seq_one_letter_code
_entity_poly.pdbx_strand_id
1 'polypeptide(L)' 'IFIGWKRPPEGWVKLNCDGSRNNRVGIAGCGGLLRVSDGRWIKGYSQKLGAGDALHAEMWGMYLGLDLARQQ' A
#
# COMPACT_ATOMS: atom_id res chain seq x y z
N ILE A 1 -20.74 -0.87 -14.43
CA ILE A 1 -19.99 -0.81 -13.15
C ILE A 1 -18.90 0.23 -13.32
N PHE A 2 -18.95 1.35 -12.59
CA PHE A 2 -17.85 2.31 -12.58
C PHE A 2 -16.82 1.88 -11.53
N ILE A 3 -15.62 1.53 -11.96
CA ILE A 3 -14.48 1.27 -11.07
C ILE A 3 -13.62 2.52 -11.06
N GLY A 4 -13.54 3.16 -9.91
CA GLY A 4 -12.78 4.39 -9.72
C GLY A 4 -12.40 4.56 -8.26
N TRP A 5 -11.35 5.35 -8.03
CA TRP A 5 -10.92 5.66 -6.67
C TRP A 5 -12.03 6.41 -5.92
N LYS A 6 -12.46 5.87 -4.78
CA LYS A 6 -13.41 6.54 -3.89
C LYS A 6 -12.64 7.41 -2.91
N ARG A 7 -12.83 8.73 -2.96
CA ARG A 7 -12.19 9.65 -2.02
C ARG A 7 -12.61 9.38 -0.56
N PRO A 8 -11.72 9.49 0.43
CA PRO A 8 -12.12 9.47 1.84
C PRO A 8 -12.83 10.78 2.21
N PRO A 9 -13.51 10.85 3.37
CA PRO A 9 -14.05 12.10 3.90
C PRO A 9 -12.97 13.18 4.07
N GLU A 10 -13.39 14.44 4.12
CA GLU A 10 -12.47 15.55 4.36
C GLU A 10 -11.79 15.45 5.73
N GLY A 11 -10.50 15.82 5.80
CA GLY A 11 -9.67 15.65 6.99
C GLY A 11 -9.07 14.25 7.15
N TRP A 12 -9.44 13.27 6.32
CA TRP A 12 -8.89 11.92 6.39
C TRP A 12 -7.73 11.71 5.42
N VAL A 13 -6.76 10.90 5.86
CA VAL A 13 -5.72 10.32 5.01
C VAL A 13 -6.13 8.90 4.65
N LYS A 14 -6.04 8.57 3.36
CA LYS A 14 -6.26 7.21 2.86
C LYS A 14 -4.93 6.54 2.56
N LEU A 15 -4.68 5.41 3.22
CA LEU A 15 -3.67 4.44 2.83
C LEU A 15 -4.23 3.52 1.73
N ASN A 16 -3.52 3.44 0.60
CA ASN A 16 -3.73 2.39 -0.40
C ASN A 16 -2.43 1.59 -0.47
N CYS A 17 -2.52 0.28 -0.37
CA CYS A 17 -1.38 -0.62 -0.43
C CYS A 17 -1.70 -1.82 -1.31
N ASP A 18 -0.66 -2.49 -1.80
CA ASP A 18 -0.76 -3.68 -2.62
C ASP A 18 0.47 -4.57 -2.40
N GLY A 19 0.25 -5.87 -2.48
CA GLY A 19 1.28 -6.90 -2.45
C GLY A 19 1.48 -7.51 -3.84
N SER A 20 2.71 -7.95 -4.13
CA SER A 20 3.01 -8.65 -5.37
C SER A 20 3.93 -9.84 -5.11
N ARG A 21 3.69 -10.93 -5.84
CA ARG A 21 4.54 -12.14 -5.81
C ARG A 21 4.84 -12.58 -7.24
N ASN A 22 6.13 -12.63 -7.55
CA ASN A 22 6.62 -13.21 -8.79
C ASN A 22 6.79 -14.73 -8.62
N ASN A 23 5.92 -15.51 -9.28
CA ASN A 23 5.95 -16.97 -9.20
C ASN A 23 7.19 -17.61 -9.86
N ARG A 24 7.81 -16.95 -10.84
CA ARG A 24 8.99 -17.50 -11.53
C ARG A 24 10.25 -17.42 -10.67
N VAL A 25 10.44 -16.30 -9.99
CA VAL A 25 11.65 -16.03 -9.18
C VAL A 25 11.40 -16.33 -7.70
N GLY A 26 10.15 -16.51 -7.29
CA GLY A 26 9.77 -16.77 -5.91
C GLY A 26 9.92 -15.55 -4.99
N ILE A 27 9.95 -14.34 -5.55
CA ILE A 27 10.17 -13.09 -4.80
C ILE A 27 8.85 -12.35 -4.63
N ALA A 28 8.61 -11.87 -3.42
CA ALA A 28 7.53 -10.98 -3.04
C ALA A 28 8.05 -9.55 -2.81
N GLY A 29 7.16 -8.59 -3.02
CA GLY A 29 7.37 -7.19 -2.66
C GLY A 29 6.03 -6.53 -2.42
N CYS A 30 6.04 -5.43 -1.69
CA CYS A 30 4.84 -4.65 -1.42
C CYS A 30 5.11 -3.17 -1.63
N GLY A 31 4.04 -2.41 -1.65
CA GLY A 31 4.12 -0.96 -1.67
C GLY A 31 2.79 -0.32 -1.32
N GLY A 32 2.82 0.99 -1.23
CA GLY A 32 1.63 1.75 -0.95
C GLY A 32 1.92 3.23 -0.83
N LEU A 33 0.86 3.96 -0.55
CA LEU A 33 0.89 5.41 -0.49
C LEU A 33 -0.23 5.97 0.37
N LEU A 34 0.05 7.14 0.91
CA LEU A 34 -0.88 7.97 1.66
C LEU A 34 -1.36 9.11 0.76
N ARG A 35 -2.68 9.30 0.67
CA ARG A 35 -3.32 10.42 -0.03
C ARG A 35 -4.27 11.16 0.90
N VAL A 36 -4.34 12.48 0.78
CA VAL A 36 -5.41 13.27 1.41
C VAL A 36 -6.71 13.14 0.60
N SER A 37 -7.81 13.68 1.14
CA SER A 37 -9.16 13.58 0.57
C SER A 37 -9.35 14.21 -0.82
N ASP A 38 -8.50 15.16 -1.21
CA ASP A 38 -8.48 15.75 -2.55
C ASP A 38 -7.67 14.93 -3.58
N GLY A 39 -7.08 13.82 -3.14
CA GLY A 39 -6.28 12.93 -3.99
C GLY A 39 -4.80 13.26 -4.06
N ARG A 40 -4.33 14.39 -3.48
CA ARG A 40 -2.90 14.71 -3.40
C ARG A 40 -2.15 13.62 -2.64
N TRP A 41 -1.01 13.24 -3.19
CA TRP A 41 -0.08 12.30 -2.59
C TRP A 41 0.70 12.98 -1.47
N ILE A 42 0.84 12.30 -0.32
CA ILE A 42 1.61 12.77 0.83
C ILE A 42 2.97 12.06 0.87
N LYS A 43 2.95 10.72 0.91
CA LYS A 43 4.14 9.88 1.04
C LYS A 43 3.86 8.47 0.52
N GLY A 44 4.89 7.78 0.05
CA GLY A 44 4.79 6.42 -0.47
C GLY A 44 5.95 5.55 -0.03
N TYR A 45 5.79 4.24 -0.17
CA TYR A 45 6.79 3.25 0.17
C TYR A 45 6.74 2.08 -0.82
N SER A 46 7.87 1.40 -0.94
CA SER A 46 8.00 0.12 -1.62
C SER A 46 9.07 -0.69 -0.93
N GLN A 47 8.84 -1.98 -0.75
CA GLN A 47 9.77 -2.88 -0.07
C GLN A 47 9.86 -4.21 -0.83
N LYS A 48 11.10 -4.64 -1.11
CA LYS A 48 11.39 -6.02 -1.51
C LYS A 48 11.42 -6.89 -0.27
N LEU A 49 10.56 -7.90 -0.21
CA LEU A 49 10.40 -8.77 0.97
C LEU A 49 11.21 -10.06 0.86
N GLY A 50 11.62 -10.45 -0.37
CA GLY A 50 12.31 -11.71 -0.59
C GLY A 50 11.32 -12.85 -0.76
N ALA A 51 11.61 -14.04 -0.23
CA ALA A 51 10.71 -15.18 -0.36
C ALA A 51 9.46 -15.01 0.53
N GLY A 52 8.28 -15.02 -0.07
CA GLY A 52 6.99 -14.95 0.65
C GLY A 52 5.79 -15.01 -0.30
N ASP A 53 4.65 -15.52 0.11
CA ASP A 53 3.47 -15.60 -0.77
C ASP A 53 2.77 -14.24 -0.95
N ALA A 54 1.68 -14.23 -1.70
CA ALA A 54 0.89 -13.02 -1.93
C ALA A 54 0.32 -12.46 -0.62
N LEU A 55 -0.17 -13.32 0.29
CA LEU A 55 -0.73 -12.88 1.56
C LEU A 55 0.34 -12.20 2.43
N HIS A 56 1.54 -12.76 2.48
CA HIS A 56 2.70 -12.16 3.15
C HIS A 56 3.00 -10.77 2.58
N ALA A 57 2.98 -10.61 1.25
CA ALA A 57 3.19 -9.32 0.61
C ALA A 57 2.10 -8.30 0.97
N GLU A 58 0.82 -8.69 0.95
CA GLU A 58 -0.29 -7.82 1.35
C GLU A 58 -0.19 -7.38 2.81
N MET A 59 0.11 -8.30 3.72
CA MET A 59 0.24 -8.02 5.15
C MET A 59 1.39 -7.05 5.44
N TRP A 60 2.55 -7.24 4.81
CA TRP A 60 3.66 -6.29 4.91
C TRP A 60 3.33 -4.95 4.26
N GLY A 61 2.60 -4.97 3.15
CA GLY A 61 2.03 -3.77 2.54
C GLY A 61 1.25 -2.97 3.58
N MET A 62 0.26 -3.56 4.22
CA MET A 62 -0.54 -2.89 5.25
C MET A 62 0.29 -2.42 6.46
N TYR A 63 1.17 -3.28 6.98
CA TYR A 63 2.00 -2.97 8.14
C TYR A 63 2.88 -1.74 7.92
N LEU A 64 3.66 -1.73 6.82
CA LEU A 64 4.55 -0.61 6.50
C LEU A 64 3.75 0.66 6.22
N GLY A 65 2.59 0.55 5.59
CA GLY A 65 1.72 1.69 5.33
C GLY A 65 1.13 2.31 6.60
N LEU A 66 0.73 1.49 7.57
CA LEU A 66 0.22 1.95 8.87
C LEU A 66 1.35 2.56 9.72
N ASP A 67 2.54 1.96 9.74
CA ASP A 67 3.68 2.56 10.43
C ASP A 67 4.09 3.89 9.80
N LEU A 68 4.07 3.99 8.47
CA LEU A 68 4.28 5.25 7.76
C LEU A 68 3.24 6.31 8.13
N ALA A 69 1.96 5.92 8.26
CA ALA A 69 0.88 6.82 8.64
C ALA A 69 1.00 7.31 10.08
N ARG A 70 1.51 6.47 10.98
CA ARG A 70 1.76 6.81 12.40
C ARG A 70 2.91 7.83 12.57
N GLN A 71 3.82 7.91 11.60
CA GLN A 71 4.96 8.84 11.61
C GLN A 71 4.64 10.21 10.99
N GLN A 72 3.38 10.44 10.58
CA GLN A 72 2.93 11.73 10.03
C GLN A 72 2.59 12.73 11.13
#